data_AF-A0A3D5GQJ8-F1
#
_entry.id   AF-A0A3D5GQJ8-F1
#
_cell.length_a   1.000
_cell.length_b   1.000
_cell.length_c   1.000
_cell.angle_alpha   90.00
_cell.angle_beta   90.00
_cell.angle_gamma   90.00
#
_symmetry.space_group_name_H-M   'P 1'
#
loop_
_entity.id
_entity.type
_entity.pdbx_description
1 polymer ?
#
loop_
_entity_poly.entity_id
_entity_poly.type
_entity_poly.pdbx_seq_one_letter_code
_entity_poly.pdbx_strand_id
1 'polypeptide(L)'
;AEESFISSTFWTDRLGSAAALATLEVMGREQTWKSIVATGLTITHAWQRIAGEFGLKLRTNGLTSIPQFRIDSPRERLYKTYISQEMLRVGILASNRIYICTEHTPAIVDQYLGELAPIFGRIAEMEDGRSIENVIEGELCQTGFKRLN
;
A
#
# COMPACT_ATOMS: atom_id res chain seq x y z
N ALA A 1 -41.72 -17.97 2.90
CA ALA A 1 -40.49 -17.29 2.43
C ALA A 1 -40.51 -15.80 2.82
N GLU A 2 -40.96 -15.48 4.04
CA GLU A 2 -41.21 -14.11 4.52
C GLU A 2 -40.41 -13.78 5.81
N GLU A 3 -39.26 -14.41 6.06
CA GLU A 3 -38.51 -14.17 7.31
C GLU A 3 -37.44 -13.08 7.22
N SER A 4 -37.24 -12.47 6.04
CA SER A 4 -36.32 -11.34 5.88
C SER A 4 -36.79 -10.36 4.80
N PHE A 5 -36.83 -9.09 5.16
CA PHE A 5 -37.09 -7.97 4.24
C PHE A 5 -35.75 -7.30 3.91
N ILE A 6 -35.38 -7.32 2.64
CA ILE A 6 -34.19 -6.65 2.14
C ILE A 6 -34.65 -5.42 1.36
N SER A 7 -34.30 -4.23 1.85
CA SER A 7 -34.55 -2.96 1.16
C SER A 7 -33.30 -2.10 1.13
N SER A 8 -33.15 -1.34 0.05
CA SER A 8 -32.11 -0.32 -0.09
C SER A 8 -32.58 0.70 -1.12
N THR A 9 -32.45 1.97 -0.76
CA THR A 9 -32.86 3.10 -1.60
C THR A 9 -32.13 3.14 -2.95
N PHE A 10 -30.93 2.56 -3.04
CA PHE A 10 -30.05 2.70 -4.22
C PHE A 10 -29.62 1.37 -4.86
N TRP A 11 -30.19 0.22 -4.46
CA TRP A 11 -29.76 -1.08 -4.99
C TRP A 11 -29.91 -1.16 -6.53
N THR A 12 -31.00 -0.62 -7.06
CA THR A 12 -31.33 -0.63 -8.49
C THR A 12 -31.07 0.71 -9.16
N ASP A 13 -30.19 1.54 -8.59
CA ASP A 13 -29.80 2.78 -9.25
C ASP A 13 -29.14 2.49 -10.60
N ARG A 14 -29.43 3.36 -11.57
CA ARG A 14 -28.99 3.22 -12.97
C ARG A 14 -27.47 3.42 -13.09
N LEU A 15 -26.88 4.30 -12.29
CA LEU A 15 -25.47 4.65 -12.42
C LEU A 15 -24.57 3.49 -12.01
N GLY A 16 -24.83 2.86 -10.85
CA GLY A 16 -24.03 1.75 -10.36
C GLY A 16 -24.01 0.55 -11.31
N SER A 17 -25.18 0.15 -11.80
CA SER A 17 -25.30 -1.00 -12.71
C SER A 17 -24.65 -0.73 -14.07
N ALA A 18 -24.85 0.46 -14.65
CA ALA A 18 -24.23 0.82 -15.92
C ALA A 18 -22.70 0.92 -15.81
N ALA A 19 -22.18 1.55 -14.75
CA ALA A 19 -20.74 1.67 -14.52
C ALA A 19 -20.08 0.30 -14.28
N ALA A 20 -20.75 -0.61 -13.57
CA ALA A 20 -20.27 -1.97 -13.35
C ALA A 20 -20.14 -2.76 -14.65
N LEU A 21 -21.16 -2.71 -15.53
CA LEU A 21 -21.11 -3.38 -16.84
C LEU A 21 -19.97 -2.83 -17.71
N ALA A 22 -19.83 -1.51 -17.80
CA ALA A 22 -18.75 -0.87 -18.54
C ALA A 22 -17.37 -1.25 -17.95
N THR A 23 -17.24 -1.30 -16.63
CA THR A 23 -16.01 -1.72 -15.95
C THR A 23 -15.65 -3.15 -16.31
N LEU A 24 -16.59 -4.09 -16.24
CA LEU A 24 -16.35 -5.50 -16.58
C LEU A 24 -15.97 -5.69 -18.06
N GLU A 25 -16.61 -4.94 -18.96
CA GLU A 25 -16.29 -4.96 -20.39
C GLU A 25 -14.84 -4.51 -20.64
N VAL A 26 -14.46 -3.35 -20.08
CA VAL A 26 -13.10 -2.80 -20.20
C VAL A 26 -12.07 -3.74 -19.56
N MET A 27 -12.36 -4.23 -18.34
CA MET A 27 -11.49 -5.18 -17.65
C MET A 27 -11.26 -6.46 -18.47
N GLY A 28 -12.32 -6.99 -19.09
CA GLY A 28 -12.24 -8.17 -19.96
C GLY A 28 -11.40 -7.93 -21.21
N ARG A 29 -11.61 -6.78 -21.87
CA ARG A 29 -10.88 -6.38 -23.08
C ARG A 29 -9.39 -6.16 -22.82
N GLU A 30 -9.06 -5.41 -21.77
CA GLU A 30 -7.68 -5.01 -21.46
C GLU A 30 -6.94 -6.03 -20.59
N GLN A 31 -7.67 -7.01 -20.04
CA GLN A 31 -7.13 -8.02 -19.14
C GLN A 31 -6.37 -7.40 -17.97
N THR A 32 -6.96 -6.37 -17.36
CA THR A 32 -6.33 -5.49 -16.36
C THR A 32 -5.72 -6.26 -15.18
N TRP A 33 -6.25 -7.43 -14.84
CA TRP A 33 -5.68 -8.29 -13.80
C TRP A 33 -4.25 -8.74 -14.11
N LYS A 34 -3.87 -8.90 -15.39
CA LYS A 34 -2.50 -9.28 -15.77
C LYS A 34 -1.50 -8.16 -15.45
N SER A 35 -1.82 -6.93 -15.85
CA SER A 35 -0.94 -5.78 -15.58
C SER A 35 -0.87 -5.48 -14.08
N ILE A 36 -2.01 -5.53 -13.38
CA ILE A 36 -2.07 -5.35 -11.93
C ILE A 36 -1.19 -6.38 -11.20
N VAL A 37 -1.28 -7.66 -11.57
CA VAL A 37 -0.44 -8.71 -10.96
C VAL A 37 1.04 -8.48 -11.27
N ALA A 38 1.39 -8.15 -12.51
CA ALA A 38 2.77 -7.90 -12.91
C ALA A 38 3.38 -6.72 -12.13
N THR A 39 2.68 -5.59 -12.07
CA THR A 39 3.11 -4.40 -11.31
C THR A 39 3.26 -4.69 -9.83
N GLY A 40 2.31 -5.42 -9.24
CA GLY A 40 2.36 -5.84 -7.84
C GLY A 40 3.59 -6.69 -7.52
N LEU A 41 3.93 -7.66 -8.37
CA LEU A 41 5.13 -8.49 -8.24
C LEU A 41 6.41 -7.66 -8.37
N THR A 42 6.47 -6.76 -9.36
CA THR A 42 7.60 -5.84 -9.56
C THR A 42 7.89 -5.02 -8.31
N ILE A 43 6.85 -4.39 -7.74
CA ILE A 43 6.98 -3.58 -6.52
C ILE A 43 7.41 -4.44 -5.33
N THR A 44 6.80 -5.62 -5.17
CA THR A 44 7.11 -6.54 -4.06
C THR A 44 8.58 -6.99 -4.10
N HIS A 45 9.10 -7.35 -5.28
CA HIS A 45 10.49 -7.72 -5.46
C HIS A 45 11.43 -6.53 -5.24
N ALA A 46 11.05 -5.33 -5.70
CA ALA A 46 11.84 -4.12 -5.48
C ALA A 46 11.95 -3.79 -3.99
N TRP A 47 10.87 -3.90 -3.21
CA TRP A 47 10.92 -3.71 -1.75
C TRP A 47 11.91 -4.66 -1.08
N GLN A 48 11.89 -5.95 -1.44
CA GLN A 48 12.82 -6.93 -0.88
C GLN A 48 14.27 -6.62 -1.26
N ARG A 49 14.52 -6.24 -2.52
CA ARG A 49 15.84 -5.84 -3.00
C ARG A 49 16.38 -4.62 -2.25
N ILE A 50 15.61 -3.54 -2.21
CA ILE A 50 16.00 -2.28 -1.54
C ILE A 50 16.23 -2.51 -0.05
N ALA A 51 15.35 -3.26 0.63
CA ALA A 51 15.57 -3.60 2.03
C ALA A 51 16.86 -4.42 2.24
N GLY A 52 17.14 -5.37 1.35
CA GLY A 52 18.37 -6.16 1.38
C GLY A 52 19.64 -5.32 1.19
N GLU A 53 19.61 -4.29 0.34
CA GLU A 53 20.72 -3.34 0.13
C GLU A 53 21.11 -2.60 1.42
N PHE A 54 20.14 -2.36 2.31
CA PHE A 54 20.36 -1.70 3.61
C PHE A 54 20.39 -2.66 4.80
N GLY A 55 20.39 -3.98 4.57
CA GLY A 55 20.39 -4.99 5.64
C GLY A 55 19.09 -5.03 6.47
N LEU A 56 18.01 -4.40 6.00
CA LEU A 56 16.72 -4.41 6.68
C LEU A 56 16.00 -5.74 6.50
N LYS A 57 15.59 -6.35 7.60
CA LYS A 57 14.71 -7.53 7.57
C LYS A 57 13.28 -7.09 7.23
N LEU A 58 12.86 -7.38 6.01
CA LEU A 58 11.53 -7.04 5.50
C LEU A 58 10.76 -8.29 5.10
N ARG A 59 9.48 -8.34 5.46
CA ARG A 59 8.53 -9.40 5.05
C ARG A 59 7.45 -8.80 4.19
N THR A 60 7.05 -9.49 3.13
CA THR A 60 5.95 -9.09 2.24
C THR A 60 4.76 -10.04 2.39
N ASN A 61 3.54 -9.51 2.33
CA ASN A 61 2.31 -10.27 2.38
C ASN A 61 1.18 -9.57 1.59
N GLY A 62 0.00 -10.20 1.55
CA GLY A 62 -1.17 -9.68 0.84
C GLY A 62 -1.33 -10.26 -0.57
N LEU A 63 -2.35 -9.77 -1.28
CA LEU A 63 -2.58 -10.12 -2.69
C LEU A 63 -1.65 -9.28 -3.56
N THR A 64 -1.30 -9.76 -4.75
CA THR A 64 -0.48 -9.00 -5.70
C THR A 64 -1.14 -7.68 -6.13
N SER A 65 -2.46 -7.58 -6.09
CA SER A 65 -3.18 -6.32 -6.34
C SER A 65 -3.16 -5.34 -5.16
N ILE A 66 -2.87 -5.83 -3.95
CA ILE A 66 -2.80 -5.03 -2.73
C ILE A 66 -1.62 -5.51 -1.86
N PRO A 67 -0.38 -5.42 -2.37
CA PRO A 67 0.77 -5.94 -1.65
C PRO A 67 1.08 -5.03 -0.47
N GLN A 68 1.64 -5.64 0.56
CA GLN A 68 2.04 -4.97 1.79
C GLN A 68 3.40 -5.51 2.25
N PHE A 69 4.21 -4.64 2.85
CA PHE A 69 5.40 -5.04 3.57
C PHE A 69 5.33 -4.75 5.07
N ARG A 70 6.20 -5.41 5.82
CA ARG A 70 6.43 -5.22 7.25
C ARG A 70 7.93 -5.26 7.50
N ILE A 71 8.44 -4.26 8.21
CA ILE A 71 9.82 -4.27 8.71
C ILE A 71 9.81 -5.07 10.02
N ASP A 72 10.69 -6.07 10.11
CA ASP A 72 10.80 -6.97 11.27
C ASP A 72 11.58 -6.28 12.40
N SER A 73 10.91 -5.36 13.09
CA SER A 73 11.47 -4.58 14.19
C SER A 73 10.39 -4.29 15.25
N PRO A 74 10.74 -4.24 16.54
CA PRO A 74 9.84 -3.74 17.59
C PRO A 74 9.33 -2.31 17.33
N ARG A 75 10.04 -1.53 16.50
CA ARG A 75 9.72 -0.14 16.13
C ARG A 75 8.90 -0.03 14.84
N GLU A 76 8.34 -1.12 14.32
CA GLU A 76 7.59 -1.13 13.05
C GLU A 76 6.54 -0.01 12.94
N ARG A 77 5.80 0.28 14.01
CA ARG A 77 4.76 1.33 14.01
C ARG A 77 5.34 2.73 13.78
N LEU A 78 6.52 2.99 14.34
CA LEU A 78 7.26 4.23 14.13
C LEU A 78 7.71 4.32 12.68
N TYR A 79 8.29 3.25 12.12
CA TYR A 79 8.72 3.23 10.73
C TYR A 79 7.57 3.36 9.74
N LYS A 80 6.43 2.73 10.00
CA LYS A 80 5.23 2.92 9.19
C LYS A 80 4.79 4.38 9.16
N THR A 81 4.82 5.06 10.31
CA THR A 81 4.46 6.48 10.42
C THR A 81 5.48 7.35 9.69
N TYR A 82 6.77 7.07 9.89
CA TYR A 82 7.88 7.77 9.25
C TYR A 82 7.82 7.67 7.72
N ILE A 83 7.59 6.47 7.17
CA ILE A 83 7.44 6.26 5.72
C ILE A 83 6.31 7.13 5.19
N SER A 84 5.15 7.12 5.82
CA SER A 84 4.02 7.94 5.37
C SER A 84 4.34 9.45 5.44
N GLN A 85 5.00 9.92 6.50
CA GLN A 85 5.43 11.31 6.63
C GLN A 85 6.39 11.72 5.50
N GLU A 86 7.47 10.97 5.29
CA GLU A 86 8.49 11.32 4.29
C GLU A 86 7.94 11.22 2.85
N MET A 87 7.12 10.20 2.57
CA MET A 87 6.50 10.08 1.25
C MET A 87 5.52 11.22 0.97
N LEU A 88 4.78 11.70 1.99
CA LEU A 88 3.89 12.86 1.83
C LEU A 88 4.64 14.15 1.53
N ARG A 89 5.88 14.33 2.04
CA ARG A 89 6.72 15.50 1.75
C ARG A 89 7.07 15.61 0.26
N VAL A 90 7.18 14.47 -0.41
CA VAL A 90 7.42 14.39 -1.87
C VAL A 90 6.12 14.20 -2.67
N GLY A 91 4.97 14.44 -2.05
CA GLY A 91 3.67 14.42 -2.71
C GLY A 91 3.11 13.03 -2.99
N ILE A 92 3.64 11.98 -2.36
CA ILE A 92 3.21 10.59 -2.55
C ILE A 92 2.44 10.11 -1.32
N LEU A 93 1.14 9.82 -1.49
CA LEU A 93 0.35 9.18 -0.46
C LEU A 93 0.70 7.68 -0.37
N ALA A 94 1.71 7.35 0.44
CA ALA A 94 2.17 5.99 0.64
C ALA A 94 2.18 5.59 2.11
N SER A 95 2.11 4.27 2.32
CA SER A 95 2.34 3.63 3.61
C SER A 95 3.13 2.34 3.36
N ASN A 96 2.97 1.33 4.21
CA ASN A 96 3.52 -0.01 3.96
C ASN A 96 2.64 -0.88 3.04
N ARG A 97 1.56 -0.34 2.49
CA ARG A 97 0.63 -1.02 1.58
C ARG A 97 0.33 -0.12 0.38
N ILE A 98 0.18 -0.74 -0.79
CA ILE A 98 -0.23 -0.07 -2.03
C ILE A 98 -1.45 -0.78 -2.64
N TYR A 99 -2.33 -0.03 -3.29
CA TYR A 99 -3.48 -0.54 -4.03
C TYR A 99 -3.19 -0.36 -5.52
N ILE A 100 -2.85 -1.44 -6.20
CA ILE A 100 -2.41 -1.40 -7.59
C ILE A 100 -3.61 -1.16 -8.50
N CYS A 101 -3.45 -0.22 -9.43
CA CYS A 101 -4.40 0.08 -10.50
C CYS A 101 -3.69 0.16 -11.86
N THR A 102 -4.47 0.24 -12.93
CA THR A 102 -3.97 0.28 -14.33
C THR A 102 -3.04 1.46 -14.61
N GLU A 103 -3.15 2.55 -13.85
CA GLU A 103 -2.36 3.77 -14.04
C GLU A 103 -1.00 3.75 -13.35
N HIS A 104 -0.65 2.67 -12.63
CA HIS A 104 0.70 2.51 -12.08
C HIS A 104 1.70 2.12 -13.18
N THR A 105 2.09 3.12 -13.97
CA THR A 105 3.09 2.98 -15.03
C THR A 105 4.48 2.71 -14.45
N PRO A 106 5.42 2.14 -15.24
CA PRO A 106 6.80 1.94 -14.80
C PRO A 106 7.45 3.22 -14.27
N ALA A 107 7.23 4.37 -14.92
CA ALA A 107 7.80 5.65 -14.46
C ALA A 107 7.28 6.08 -13.08
N ILE A 108 5.98 5.89 -12.82
CA ILE A 108 5.37 6.19 -11.51
C ILE A 108 5.92 5.23 -10.44
N VAL A 109 6.06 3.95 -10.80
CA VAL A 109 6.62 2.93 -9.90
C VAL A 109 8.08 3.22 -9.57
N ASP A 110 8.89 3.58 -10.56
CA ASP A 110 10.31 3.91 -10.39
C ASP A 110 10.49 5.17 -9.55
N GLN A 111 9.66 6.20 -9.77
CA GLN A 111 9.63 7.40 -8.92
C GLN A 111 9.31 7.03 -7.46
N TYR A 112 8.25 6.25 -7.23
CA TYR A 112 7.88 5.77 -5.89
C TYR A 112 9.02 5.00 -5.20
N LEU A 113 9.66 4.08 -5.93
CA LEU A 113 10.76 3.27 -5.40
C LEU A 113 12.02 4.10 -5.13
N GLY A 114 12.28 5.10 -5.97
CA GLY A 114 13.39 6.06 -5.82
C GLY A 114 13.26 6.89 -4.56
N GLU A 115 12.05 7.35 -4.23
CA GLU A 115 11.77 8.07 -2.97
C GLU A 115 11.76 7.15 -1.75
N LEU A 116 11.33 5.90 -1.90
CA LEU A 116 11.29 4.93 -0.80
C LEU A 116 12.68 4.44 -0.36
N ALA A 117 13.60 4.27 -1.31
CA ALA A 117 14.94 3.75 -1.04
C ALA A 117 15.73 4.55 0.03
N PRO A 118 15.88 5.89 -0.06
CA PRO A 118 16.57 6.65 0.98
C PRO A 118 15.86 6.55 2.34
N ILE A 119 14.53 6.46 2.37
CA ILE A 119 13.77 6.26 3.62
C ILE A 119 14.14 4.92 4.27
N PHE A 120 14.28 3.84 3.50
CA PHE A 120 14.77 2.56 4.01
C PHE A 120 16.20 2.68 4.56
N GLY A 121 17.09 3.40 3.88
CA GLY A 121 18.43 3.69 4.41
C GLY A 121 18.39 4.41 5.76
N ARG A 122 17.53 5.42 5.92
CA ARG A 122 17.34 6.12 7.21
C ARG A 122 16.80 5.21 8.29
N ILE A 123 15.90 4.29 7.95
CA ILE A 123 15.38 3.29 8.89
C ILE A 123 16.48 2.33 9.33
N ALA A 124 17.36 1.90 8.43
CA ALA A 124 18.51 1.07 8.77
C ALA A 124 19.44 1.79 9.76
N GLU A 125 19.77 3.06 9.51
CA GLU A 125 20.56 3.86 10.47
C GLU A 125 19.91 3.92 11.87
N MET A 126 18.57 4.02 11.94
CA MET A 126 17.82 4.01 13.21
C MET A 126 17.84 2.65 13.92
N GLU A 127 17.83 1.55 13.17
CA GLU A 127 18.03 0.20 13.72
C GLU A 127 19.46 0.03 14.26
N ASP A 128 20.45 0.65 13.62
CA ASP A 128 21.86 0.63 14.02
C ASP A 128 22.22 1.61 15.17
N GLY A 129 21.21 2.26 15.77
CA GLY A 129 21.37 3.05 16.98
C GLY A 129 21.40 4.57 16.77
N ARG A 130 21.13 5.08 15.56
CA ARG A 130 20.84 6.50 15.37
C ARG A 130 19.63 6.90 16.23
N SER A 131 19.72 8.07 16.87
CA SER A 131 18.61 8.60 17.69
C SER A 131 17.33 8.74 16.87
N ILE A 132 16.22 8.31 17.46
CA ILE A 132 14.86 8.36 16.90
C ILE A 132 14.03 9.53 17.48
N GLU A 133 14.63 10.35 18.33
CA GLU A 133 13.97 11.50 18.94
C GLU A 133 13.57 12.51 17.86
N ASN A 134 12.33 13.00 17.93
CA ASN A 134 11.76 14.00 17.03
C ASN A 134 11.75 13.61 15.53
N VAL A 135 11.84 12.30 15.21
CA VAL A 135 11.73 11.81 13.83
C VAL A 135 10.31 11.94 13.27
N ILE A 136 9.30 11.89 14.14
CA ILE A 136 7.88 11.99 13.78
C ILE A 136 7.35 13.37 14.17
N GLU A 137 6.75 14.08 13.22
CA GLU A 137 6.14 15.40 13.38
C GLU A 137 4.65 15.29 13.72
N GLY A 138 4.30 14.41 14.67
CA GLY A 138 2.90 14.16 15.05
C GLY A 138 2.68 12.86 15.81
N GLU A 139 1.43 12.42 15.85
CA GLU A 139 1.06 11.17 16.50
C GLU A 139 1.45 9.94 15.64
N LEU A 140 1.83 8.86 16.32
CA LEU A 140 2.06 7.58 15.66
C LEU A 140 0.76 7.01 15.10
N CYS A 141 0.85 6.37 13.92
CA CYS A 141 -0.31 5.80 13.26
C CYS A 141 -1.06 4.80 14.16
N GLN A 142 -2.39 4.83 14.08
CA GLN A 142 -3.25 3.89 14.81
C GLN A 142 -3.16 2.47 14.21
N THR A 143 -3.22 1.46 15.07
CA THR A 143 -3.15 0.05 14.66
C THR A 143 -4.53 -0.49 14.34
N GLY A 144 -4.98 -0.32 13.09
CA GLY A 144 -6.23 -0.90 12.59
C GLY A 144 -7.47 -0.52 13.40
N PHE A 145 -8.61 -1.10 13.01
CA PHE A 145 -9.85 -0.98 13.76
C PHE A 145 -10.14 -2.35 14.37
N LYS A 146 -10.00 -2.49 15.69
CA LYS A 146 -10.49 -3.68 16.40
C LYS A 146 -11.97 -3.46 16.64
N ARG A 147 -12.83 -4.30 16.06
CA ARG A 147 -14.25 -4.32 16.44
C ARG A 147 -14.34 -4.56 17.94
N LEU A 148 -15.15 -3.75 18.63
CA LEU A 148 -15.54 -4.00 20.02
C LEU A 148 -16.33 -5.31 20.04
N ASN A 149 -15.68 -6.39 20.46
CA ASN A 149 -16.32 -7.64 20.85
C ASN A 149 -15.90 -7.93 22.28
#